data_AF-V4PMQ3-F1
#
_entry.id   AF-V4PMQ3-F1
#
_cell.length_a   1.000
_cell.length_b   1.000
_cell.length_c   1.000
_cell.angle_alpha   90.00
_cell.angle_beta   90.00
_cell.angle_gamma   90.00
#
_symmetry.space_group_name_H-M   'P 1'
#
loop_
_entity.id
_entity.type
_entity.pdbx_description
1 polymer ?
#
loop_
_entity_poly.entity_id
_entity_poly.type
_entity_poly.pdbx_seq_one_letter_code
_entity_poly.pdbx_strand_id
1 'polypeptide(L)'
;MSFSQKFFELLGWEGHKTEDYANLTMHQILRFLYVDQETASTKIFRAEDNPRADSEGTRLAIAEFLLGLDNLDTHQMRQELLIAEREFERISSDLLAMYRILGEDSSVTLRSLQQSIASNMGEIVRLREAPPDVDVSSDVKAFRDVEYKRIKSDVELYNKQLQRFHEDLLSVSGEIVDCELFDRSLKQRRKALLDSRVAHDSIGFLRYSQCPCCLSEIKEAEQPSSEEVCHLCKSPIAKVEQVSNYMELLNELDFQINSNSRVLQDLLEHKLGIEAAISVASMNLANAQSKLSEMAGLFDLASHSALERAKRIGFLESENSNYEKKIRIVTDLDSHKLKKLDLNADIARLKELLLAANAANKSRRNSVYAGLAENVVSILRPERRVNGNPYEEEFSEATISGVEIDFAKDRMLINGRVKFSGSSNYVKKNSLPLSALLESLDDENYRLPRFLMVDAIENGGMKEFRSHNFQRALIKLFEGRKDFQLIFCTSMVLDELDNSDYGVGPFYQGNVLQI
;
A
#
# COMPACT_ATOMS: atom_id res chain seq x y z
N MET A 1 9.46 11.51 2.44
CA MET A 1 8.23 12.03 1.84
C MET A 1 8.38 12.03 0.32
N SER A 2 7.42 11.49 -0.44
CA SER A 2 7.51 11.48 -1.91
C SER A 2 7.07 12.82 -2.50
N PHE A 3 7.48 13.12 -3.74
CA PHE A 3 7.01 14.29 -4.50
C PHE A 3 5.49 14.42 -4.49
N SER A 4 4.78 13.29 -4.60
CA SER A 4 3.31 13.26 -4.58
C SER A 4 2.76 13.70 -3.23
N GLN A 5 3.35 13.23 -2.13
CA GLN A 5 2.91 13.60 -0.78
C GLN A 5 3.08 15.10 -0.51
N LYS A 6 4.09 15.74 -1.10
CA LYS A 6 4.33 17.19 -0.97
C LYS A 6 3.34 18.01 -1.79
N PHE A 7 3.05 17.59 -3.02
CA PHE A 7 2.02 18.23 -3.83
C PHE A 7 0.64 18.13 -3.19
N PHE A 8 0.30 16.98 -2.62
CA PHE A 8 -0.96 16.78 -1.91
C PHE A 8 -1.09 17.69 -0.69
N GLU A 9 0.00 17.91 0.05
CA GLU A 9 0.02 18.87 1.16
C GLU A 9 -0.27 20.29 0.68
N LEU A 10 0.40 20.74 -0.40
CA LEU A 10 0.16 22.07 -0.99
C LEU A 10 -1.28 22.26 -1.50
N LEU A 11 -1.92 21.18 -1.93
CA LEU A 11 -3.32 21.18 -2.39
C LEU A 11 -4.33 21.03 -1.23
N GLY A 12 -3.87 20.97 0.02
CA GLY A 12 -4.74 20.82 1.20
C GLY A 12 -5.30 19.40 1.38
N TRP A 13 -4.70 18.39 0.75
CA TRP A 13 -5.13 16.99 0.84
C TRP A 13 -4.45 16.22 1.99
N GLU A 14 -3.97 16.93 3.02
CA GLU A 14 -3.09 16.44 4.09
C GLU A 14 -3.66 15.25 4.88
N GLY A 15 -4.99 15.18 5.03
CA GLY A 15 -5.70 14.14 5.78
C GLY A 15 -6.13 12.92 4.97
N HIS A 16 -5.86 12.88 3.67
CA HIS A 16 -6.29 11.78 2.78
C HIS A 16 -5.22 10.70 2.57
N LYS A 17 -4.19 10.69 3.42
CA LYS A 17 -3.12 9.69 3.47
C LYS A 17 -3.56 8.56 4.39
N THR A 18 -4.04 7.47 3.84
CA THR A 18 -4.03 6.19 4.56
C THR A 18 -2.71 5.47 4.26
N GLU A 19 -2.34 4.51 5.11
CA GLU A 19 -1.03 3.89 5.21
C GLU A 19 -0.44 3.38 3.86
N ASP A 20 0.88 3.11 3.86
CA ASP A 20 1.83 3.01 2.73
C ASP A 20 1.44 2.21 1.45
N TYR A 21 0.29 1.55 1.40
CA TYR A 21 -0.14 0.69 0.29
C TYR A 21 -1.36 1.20 -0.52
N ALA A 22 -2.09 2.22 -0.07
CA ALA A 22 -3.36 2.65 -0.70
C ALA A 22 -3.35 4.07 -1.31
N ASN A 23 -2.21 4.76 -1.30
CA ASN A 23 -2.14 6.16 -1.72
C ASN A 23 -2.09 6.33 -3.25
N LEU A 24 -2.89 7.28 -3.76
CA LEU A 24 -2.73 7.77 -5.12
C LEU A 24 -1.42 8.55 -5.25
N THR A 25 -0.81 8.48 -6.43
CA THR A 25 0.38 9.29 -6.77
C THR A 25 -0.01 10.46 -7.66
N MET A 26 0.80 11.52 -7.71
CA MET A 26 0.58 12.62 -8.66
C MET A 26 0.58 12.13 -10.11
N HIS A 27 1.39 11.11 -10.44
CA HIS A 27 1.36 10.50 -11.76
C HIS A 27 -0.02 9.93 -12.10
N GLN A 28 -0.64 9.20 -11.16
CA GLN A 28 -1.99 8.66 -11.32
C GLN A 28 -3.05 9.77 -11.45
N ILE A 29 -2.95 10.82 -10.63
CA ILE A 29 -3.86 11.97 -10.70
C ILE A 29 -3.74 12.70 -12.05
N LEU A 30 -2.51 12.91 -12.54
CA LEU A 30 -2.25 13.56 -13.82
C LEU A 30 -2.84 12.81 -15.01
N ARG A 31 -3.11 11.49 -14.90
CA ARG A 31 -3.77 10.74 -15.97
C ARG A 31 -5.18 11.24 -16.28
N PHE A 32 -5.84 11.93 -15.35
CA PHE A 32 -7.12 12.59 -15.59
C PHE A 32 -6.97 14.06 -16.00
N LEU A 33 -5.98 14.76 -15.43
CA LEU A 33 -5.77 16.20 -15.64
C LEU A 33 -5.01 16.54 -16.92
N TYR A 34 -4.31 15.57 -17.50
CA TYR A 34 -3.58 15.70 -18.74
C TYR A 34 -4.17 14.77 -19.80
N VAL A 35 -4.84 15.37 -20.78
CA VAL A 35 -5.40 14.67 -21.93
C VAL A 35 -4.36 14.72 -23.05
N ASP A 36 -3.80 13.57 -23.40
CA ASP A 36 -2.74 13.43 -24.39
C ASP A 36 -3.27 13.11 -25.81
N GLN A 37 -2.37 13.13 -26.80
CA GLN A 37 -2.68 12.74 -28.17
C GLN A 37 -2.55 11.23 -28.44
N GLU A 38 -1.71 10.53 -27.67
CA GLU A 38 -1.35 9.13 -27.95
C GLU A 38 -2.42 8.16 -27.46
N THR A 39 -3.05 8.45 -26.32
CA THR A 39 -4.09 7.59 -25.76
C THR A 39 -5.31 7.56 -26.68
N ALA A 40 -5.77 6.33 -26.96
CA ALA A 40 -6.93 6.07 -27.81
C ALA A 40 -8.14 6.95 -27.45
N SER A 41 -8.78 7.51 -28.47
CA SER A 41 -9.84 8.52 -28.33
C SER A 41 -11.14 8.03 -27.68
N THR A 42 -11.25 6.73 -27.38
CA THR A 42 -12.37 6.14 -26.66
C THR A 42 -12.14 6.01 -25.16
N LYS A 43 -10.91 6.27 -24.68
CA LYS A 43 -10.51 6.18 -23.28
C LYS A 43 -10.64 7.52 -22.56
N ILE A 44 -10.82 7.46 -21.23
CA ILE A 44 -10.95 8.62 -20.36
C ILE A 44 -9.58 9.03 -19.83
N PHE A 45 -8.85 8.08 -19.25
CA PHE A 45 -7.55 8.35 -18.63
C PHE A 45 -6.44 8.23 -19.65
N ARG A 46 -5.40 9.05 -19.49
CA ARG A 46 -4.11 8.85 -20.17
C ARG A 46 -3.62 7.42 -19.95
N ALA A 47 -3.10 6.81 -21.01
CA ALA A 47 -2.47 5.50 -20.96
C ALA A 47 -1.34 5.48 -19.93
N GLU A 48 -1.17 4.32 -19.31
CA GLU A 48 -0.09 4.04 -18.38
C GLU A 48 0.92 3.13 -19.08
N ASP A 49 2.20 3.50 -19.03
CA ASP A 49 3.27 2.76 -19.71
C ASP A 49 3.43 1.35 -19.13
N ASN A 50 3.12 1.19 -17.84
CA ASN A 50 3.09 -0.08 -17.16
C ASN A 50 1.63 -0.57 -16.99
N PRO A 51 1.16 -1.55 -17.78
CA PRO A 51 -0.21 -2.04 -17.70
C PRO A 51 -0.56 -2.63 -16.33
N ARG A 52 0.44 -3.06 -15.53
CA ARG A 52 0.21 -3.57 -14.17
C ARG A 52 -0.17 -2.48 -13.18
N ALA A 53 0.10 -1.22 -13.51
CA ALA A 53 -0.24 -0.05 -12.69
C ALA A 53 -1.60 0.57 -13.07
N ASP A 54 -2.30 0.02 -14.08
CA ASP A 54 -3.61 0.50 -14.54
C ASP A 54 -4.74 -0.50 -14.27
N SER A 55 -5.10 -0.66 -13.00
CA SER A 55 -6.24 -1.49 -12.60
C SER A 55 -7.58 -0.73 -12.64
N GLU A 56 -8.69 -1.46 -12.78
CA GLU A 56 -10.04 -0.89 -12.69
C GLU A 56 -10.26 -0.15 -11.35
N GLY A 57 -9.73 -0.71 -10.25
CA GLY A 57 -9.80 -0.11 -8.92
C GLY A 57 -9.04 1.21 -8.83
N THR A 58 -7.86 1.29 -9.45
CA THR A 58 -7.05 2.52 -9.49
C THR A 58 -7.74 3.63 -10.28
N ARG A 59 -8.32 3.32 -11.45
CA ARG A 59 -9.06 4.30 -12.25
C ARG A 59 -10.28 4.85 -11.51
N LEU A 60 -11.03 3.96 -10.86
CA LEU A 60 -12.16 4.34 -10.04
C LEU A 60 -11.72 5.23 -8.86
N ALA A 61 -10.63 4.89 -8.19
CA ALA A 61 -10.09 5.68 -7.09
C ALA A 61 -9.64 7.08 -7.52
N ILE A 62 -8.96 7.21 -8.66
CA ILE A 62 -8.57 8.52 -9.21
C ILE A 62 -9.80 9.40 -9.43
N ALA A 63 -10.83 8.86 -10.09
CA ALA A 63 -12.06 9.61 -10.36
C ALA A 63 -12.83 9.93 -9.08
N GLU A 64 -13.08 8.95 -8.20
CA GLU A 64 -13.83 9.17 -6.97
C GLU A 64 -13.12 10.18 -6.05
N PHE A 65 -11.79 10.16 -6.01
CA PHE A 65 -11.00 11.13 -5.25
C PHE A 65 -11.12 12.55 -5.82
N LEU A 66 -10.83 12.72 -7.12
CA LEU A 66 -10.83 14.03 -7.79
C LEU A 66 -12.23 14.67 -7.83
N LEU A 67 -13.28 13.88 -7.99
CA LEU A 67 -14.66 14.35 -8.05
C LEU A 67 -15.30 14.57 -6.67
N GLY A 68 -14.54 14.37 -5.59
CA GLY A 68 -15.06 14.58 -4.23
C GLY A 68 -16.12 13.56 -3.81
N LEU A 69 -16.01 12.32 -4.30
CA LEU A 69 -16.94 11.23 -3.98
C LEU A 69 -16.45 10.33 -2.85
N ASP A 70 -15.13 10.17 -2.74
CA ASP A 70 -14.49 9.32 -1.74
C ASP A 70 -13.16 9.91 -1.28
N ASN A 71 -12.76 9.58 -0.06
CA ASN A 71 -11.50 10.03 0.56
C ASN A 71 -10.39 8.98 0.46
N LEU A 72 -10.54 8.00 -0.43
CA LEU A 72 -9.75 6.76 -0.54
C LEU A 72 -10.07 5.71 0.52
N ASP A 73 -10.95 6.00 1.48
CA ASP A 73 -11.41 5.03 2.48
C ASP A 73 -12.10 3.83 1.81
N THR A 74 -13.01 4.09 0.87
CA THR A 74 -13.72 3.01 0.14
C THR A 74 -12.74 2.27 -0.77
N HIS A 75 -11.74 2.96 -1.34
CA HIS A 75 -10.69 2.30 -2.12
C HIS A 75 -9.83 1.36 -1.26
N GLN A 76 -9.39 1.81 -0.09
CA GLN A 76 -8.65 0.98 0.87
C GLN A 76 -9.47 -0.24 1.30
N MET A 77 -10.74 -0.05 1.68
CA MET A 77 -11.63 -1.16 2.04
C MET A 77 -11.77 -2.19 0.90
N ARG A 78 -11.82 -1.74 -0.37
CA ARG A 78 -11.84 -2.66 -1.53
C ARG A 78 -10.52 -3.42 -1.69
N GLN A 79 -9.37 -2.79 -1.41
CA GLN A 79 -8.07 -3.45 -1.45
C GLN A 79 -7.93 -4.49 -0.33
N GLU A 80 -8.27 -4.12 0.90
CA GLU A 80 -8.30 -5.02 2.05
C GLU A 80 -9.20 -6.21 1.80
N LEU A 81 -10.39 -5.97 1.23
CA LEU A 81 -11.32 -7.03 0.87
C LEU A 81 -10.69 -8.01 -0.13
N LEU A 82 -10.03 -7.51 -1.16
CA LEU A 82 -9.38 -8.33 -2.18
C LEU A 82 -8.20 -9.15 -1.61
N ILE A 83 -7.43 -8.58 -0.68
CA ILE A 83 -6.36 -9.29 0.04
C ILE A 83 -6.96 -10.39 0.92
N ALA A 84 -8.01 -10.07 1.69
CA ALA A 84 -8.68 -11.02 2.57
C ALA A 84 -9.32 -12.17 1.78
N GLU A 85 -9.96 -11.89 0.64
CA GLU A 85 -10.55 -12.92 -0.24
C GLU A 85 -9.48 -13.85 -0.82
N ARG A 86 -8.34 -13.30 -1.30
CA ARG A 86 -7.21 -14.12 -1.78
C ARG A 86 -6.61 -14.99 -0.68
N GLU A 87 -6.45 -14.43 0.52
CA GLU A 87 -5.92 -15.20 1.64
C GLU A 87 -6.90 -16.29 2.09
N PHE A 88 -8.20 -16.00 2.08
CA PHE A 88 -9.25 -16.97 2.36
C PHE A 88 -9.26 -18.14 1.37
N GLU A 89 -9.09 -17.86 0.08
CA GLU A 89 -8.97 -18.88 -0.97
C GLU A 89 -7.72 -19.74 -0.77
N ARG A 90 -6.58 -19.12 -0.49
CA ARG A 90 -5.33 -19.82 -0.19
C ARG A 90 -5.49 -20.77 1.00
N ILE A 91 -5.97 -20.27 2.14
CA ILE A 91 -6.19 -21.08 3.34
C ILE A 91 -7.22 -22.18 3.10
N SER A 92 -8.26 -21.90 2.32
CA SER A 92 -9.26 -22.92 1.96
C SER A 92 -8.65 -24.04 1.12
N SER A 93 -7.74 -23.71 0.19
CA SER A 93 -6.98 -24.70 -0.58
C SER A 93 -6.03 -25.51 0.30
N ASP A 94 -5.31 -24.85 1.22
CA ASP A 94 -4.39 -25.50 2.16
C ASP A 94 -5.15 -26.48 3.08
N LEU A 95 -6.30 -26.07 3.63
CA LEU A 95 -7.17 -26.92 4.43
C LEU A 95 -7.63 -28.16 3.64
N LEU A 96 -8.04 -28.00 2.38
CA LEU A 96 -8.41 -29.13 1.52
C LEU A 96 -7.25 -30.10 1.30
N ALA A 97 -6.03 -29.59 1.13
CA ALA A 97 -4.83 -30.42 1.02
C ALA A 97 -4.53 -31.17 2.34
N MET A 98 -4.67 -30.51 3.48
CA MET A 98 -4.51 -31.13 4.80
C MET A 98 -5.52 -32.25 5.03
N TYR A 99 -6.80 -32.04 4.70
CA TYR A 99 -7.84 -33.07 4.78
C TYR A 99 -7.53 -34.29 3.90
N ARG A 100 -6.97 -34.09 2.69
CA ARG A 100 -6.54 -35.20 1.82
C ARG A 100 -5.40 -36.02 2.42
N ILE A 101 -4.46 -35.38 3.11
CA ILE A 101 -3.32 -36.06 3.76
C ILE A 101 -3.80 -36.85 4.99
N LEU A 102 -4.80 -36.33 5.71
CA LEU A 102 -5.39 -37.00 6.87
C LEU A 102 -6.26 -38.21 6.47
N GLY A 103 -6.80 -38.27 5.25
CA GLY A 103 -7.58 -39.41 4.74
C GLY A 103 -8.93 -39.60 5.44
N GLU A 104 -9.55 -40.78 5.30
CA GLU A 104 -10.83 -41.14 5.98
C GLU A 104 -10.71 -41.20 7.52
N ASP A 105 -9.50 -41.11 8.08
CA ASP A 105 -9.18 -41.03 9.52
C ASP A 105 -9.56 -39.67 10.17
N SER A 106 -10.68 -39.10 9.74
CA SER A 106 -11.26 -37.85 10.26
C SER A 106 -11.71 -37.91 11.73
N SER A 107 -11.59 -39.07 12.37
CA SER A 107 -11.86 -39.31 13.80
C SER A 107 -10.61 -39.27 14.69
N VAL A 108 -9.42 -39.08 14.12
CA VAL A 108 -8.17 -39.05 14.89
C VAL A 108 -8.03 -37.69 15.59
N THR A 109 -8.31 -37.69 16.89
CA THR A 109 -8.11 -36.50 17.73
C THR A 109 -6.65 -36.37 18.15
N LEU A 110 -6.18 -35.15 18.37
CA LEU A 110 -4.84 -34.88 18.92
C LEU A 110 -4.58 -35.72 20.20
N ARG A 111 -5.63 -35.89 21.02
CA ARG A 111 -5.63 -36.75 22.21
C ARG A 111 -5.42 -38.23 21.91
N SER A 112 -6.06 -38.79 20.88
CA SER A 112 -5.86 -40.20 20.51
C SER A 112 -4.45 -40.45 19.97
N LEU A 113 -3.87 -39.51 19.20
CA LEU A 113 -2.49 -39.61 18.73
C LEU A 113 -1.47 -39.56 19.88
N GLN A 114 -1.66 -38.61 20.80
CA GLN A 114 -0.82 -38.50 21.99
C GLN A 114 -0.90 -39.74 22.88
N GLN A 115 -2.09 -40.31 23.03
CA GLN A 115 -2.29 -41.55 23.79
C GLN A 115 -1.63 -42.75 23.11
N SER A 116 -1.67 -42.85 21.77
CA SER A 116 -0.93 -43.88 21.02
C SER A 116 0.58 -43.72 21.18
N ILE A 117 1.11 -42.50 21.11
CA ILE A 117 2.55 -42.23 21.35
C ILE A 117 2.93 -42.62 22.78
N ALA A 118 2.13 -42.24 23.78
CA ALA A 118 2.39 -42.58 25.18
C ALA A 118 2.32 -44.10 25.43
N SER A 119 1.38 -44.80 24.78
CA SER A 119 1.30 -46.26 24.83
C SER A 119 2.52 -46.91 24.19
N ASN A 120 2.92 -46.45 23.00
CA ASN A 120 4.11 -46.93 22.29
C ASN A 120 5.38 -46.65 23.09
N MET A 121 5.51 -45.47 23.71
CA MET A 121 6.62 -45.15 24.62
C MET A 121 6.61 -46.06 25.84
N GLY A 122 5.45 -46.34 26.43
CA GLY A 122 5.32 -47.29 27.53
C GLY A 122 5.73 -48.71 27.14
N GLU A 123 5.38 -49.16 25.93
CA GLU A 123 5.80 -50.44 25.37
C GLU A 123 7.31 -50.45 25.08
N ILE A 124 7.87 -49.36 24.54
CA ILE A 124 9.31 -49.19 24.34
C ILE A 124 10.05 -49.28 25.68
N VAL A 125 9.58 -48.60 26.72
CA VAL A 125 10.17 -48.65 28.08
C VAL A 125 10.10 -50.08 28.63
N ARG A 126 8.96 -50.76 28.54
CA ARG A 126 8.82 -52.17 28.98
C ARG A 126 9.73 -53.12 28.21
N LEU A 127 9.85 -52.94 26.88
CA LEU A 127 10.74 -53.72 26.03
C LEU A 127 12.22 -53.43 26.35
N ARG A 128 12.54 -52.23 26.84
CA ARG A 128 13.88 -51.85 27.31
C ARG A 128 14.18 -52.34 28.74
N GLU A 129 13.18 -52.49 29.60
CA GLU A 129 13.30 -52.94 31.00
C GLU A 129 13.29 -54.47 31.20
N ALA A 130 12.90 -55.26 30.20
CA ALA A 130 12.86 -56.72 30.31
C ALA A 130 14.27 -57.33 30.48
N PRO A 131 14.50 -58.18 31.52
CA PRO A 131 15.82 -58.72 31.81
C PRO A 131 16.30 -59.72 30.74
N PRO A 132 17.59 -59.71 30.35
CA PRO A 132 18.13 -60.65 29.37
C PRO A 132 18.45 -62.02 29.97
N ASP A 133 18.28 -63.09 29.18
CA ASP A 133 18.89 -64.40 29.44
C ASP A 133 20.40 -64.33 29.22
N VAL A 134 21.12 -64.96 30.14
CA VAL A 134 22.57 -64.80 30.37
C VAL A 134 23.37 -65.69 29.45
N ASP A 135 24.28 -65.12 28.65
CA ASP A 135 25.58 -65.76 28.39
C ASP A 135 26.66 -64.77 27.92
N VAL A 136 27.92 -65.08 28.24
CA VAL A 136 29.05 -64.15 28.32
C VAL A 136 29.94 -64.19 27.05
N SER A 137 30.29 -63.03 26.46
CA SER A 137 31.57 -62.87 25.74
C SER A 137 32.02 -61.40 25.59
N SER A 138 33.33 -61.19 25.39
CA SER A 138 34.09 -60.03 25.88
C SER A 138 34.55 -58.98 24.86
N ASP A 139 33.92 -58.83 23.69
CA ASP A 139 34.42 -57.95 22.61
C ASP A 139 33.70 -56.59 22.43
N VAL A 140 32.73 -56.24 23.29
CA VAL A 140 31.85 -55.04 23.11
C VAL A 140 32.43 -53.73 23.68
N LYS A 141 33.56 -53.76 24.39
CA LYS A 141 34.10 -52.57 25.11
C LYS A 141 34.58 -51.43 24.18
N ALA A 142 35.20 -51.74 23.05
CA ALA A 142 35.86 -50.72 22.21
C ALA A 142 34.86 -49.82 21.44
N PHE A 143 33.74 -50.38 20.98
CA PHE A 143 32.68 -49.62 20.29
C PHE A 143 31.90 -48.71 21.26
N ARG A 144 31.71 -49.16 22.50
CA ARG A 144 31.00 -48.43 23.55
C ARG A 144 31.73 -47.16 23.99
N ASP A 145 33.06 -47.19 24.07
CA ASP A 145 33.87 -46.02 24.44
C ASP A 145 33.83 -44.90 23.39
N VAL A 146 33.70 -45.25 22.10
CA VAL A 146 33.64 -44.27 21.01
C VAL A 146 32.29 -43.55 21.01
N GLU A 147 31.20 -44.30 21.17
CA GLU A 147 29.85 -43.75 21.11
C GLU A 147 29.47 -42.96 22.38
N TYR A 148 29.97 -43.39 23.55
CA TYR A 148 29.87 -42.61 24.79
C TYR A 148 30.60 -41.26 24.69
N LYS A 149 31.81 -41.25 24.09
CA LYS A 149 32.55 -40.00 23.83
C LYS A 149 31.79 -39.10 22.86
N ARG A 150 31.14 -39.66 21.84
CA ARG A 150 30.33 -38.92 20.86
C ARG A 150 29.13 -38.24 21.52
N ILE A 151 28.32 -38.99 22.27
CA ILE A 151 27.13 -38.44 22.94
C ILE A 151 27.53 -37.40 24.00
N LYS A 152 28.63 -37.64 24.73
CA LYS A 152 29.18 -36.63 25.65
C LYS A 152 29.59 -35.35 24.91
N SER A 153 30.21 -35.46 23.75
CA SER A 153 30.56 -34.30 22.92
C SER A 153 29.34 -33.56 22.39
N ASP A 154 28.25 -34.26 22.07
CA ASP A 154 26.97 -33.65 21.65
C ASP A 154 26.34 -32.85 22.80
N VAL A 155 26.37 -33.37 24.04
CA VAL A 155 25.91 -32.65 25.24
C VAL A 155 26.74 -31.39 25.48
N GLU A 156 28.07 -31.46 25.34
CA GLU A 156 28.94 -30.29 25.47
C GLU A 156 28.69 -29.25 24.36
N LEU A 157 28.40 -29.71 23.14
CA LEU A 157 28.06 -28.85 22.00
C LEU A 157 26.75 -28.10 22.22
N TYR A 158 25.66 -28.81 22.58
CA TYR A 158 24.35 -28.19 22.81
C TYR A 158 24.37 -27.22 23.99
N ASN A 159 25.12 -27.51 25.06
CA ASN A 159 25.31 -26.56 26.16
C ASN A 159 26.03 -25.28 25.71
N LYS A 160 27.08 -25.39 24.89
CA LYS A 160 27.77 -24.21 24.33
C LYS A 160 26.87 -23.41 23.40
N GLN A 161 26.05 -24.07 22.59
CA GLN A 161 25.07 -23.40 21.72
C GLN A 161 24.03 -22.64 22.53
N LEU A 162 23.47 -23.26 23.57
CA LEU A 162 22.52 -22.61 24.47
C LEU A 162 23.12 -21.38 25.14
N GLN A 163 24.36 -21.48 25.62
CA GLN A 163 25.02 -20.33 26.24
C GLN A 163 25.15 -19.16 25.25
N ARG A 164 25.62 -19.42 24.02
CA ARG A 164 25.73 -18.40 22.97
C ARG A 164 24.39 -17.76 22.63
N PHE A 165 23.35 -18.57 22.44
CA PHE A 165 22.03 -18.03 22.13
C PHE A 165 21.45 -17.19 23.27
N HIS A 166 21.73 -17.51 24.54
CA HIS A 166 21.34 -16.66 25.67
C HIS A 166 22.12 -15.34 25.71
N GLU A 167 23.42 -15.36 25.40
CA GLU A 167 24.24 -14.15 25.28
C GLU A 167 23.73 -13.25 24.14
N ASP A 168 23.44 -13.83 22.97
CA ASP A 168 22.88 -13.12 21.81
C ASP A 168 21.49 -12.54 22.13
N LEU A 169 20.62 -13.31 22.81
CA LEU A 169 19.30 -12.84 23.24
C LEU A 169 19.40 -11.62 24.16
N LEU A 170 20.37 -11.61 25.07
CA LEU A 170 20.61 -10.50 25.98
C LEU A 170 21.06 -9.25 25.20
N SER A 171 21.96 -9.41 24.23
CA SER A 171 22.43 -8.31 23.36
C SER A 171 21.29 -7.70 22.56
N VAL A 172 20.54 -8.54 21.83
CA VAL A 172 19.40 -8.09 20.99
C VAL A 172 18.33 -7.43 21.84
N SER A 173 18.06 -7.94 23.05
CA SER A 173 17.12 -7.32 23.98
C SER A 173 17.57 -5.93 24.44
N GLY A 174 18.88 -5.71 24.61
CA GLY A 174 19.44 -4.39 24.90
C GLY A 174 19.24 -3.41 23.74
N GLU A 175 19.56 -3.84 22.51
CA GLU A 175 19.38 -3.02 21.30
C GLU A 175 17.92 -2.61 21.08
N ILE A 176 16.96 -3.51 21.34
CA ILE A 176 15.53 -3.22 21.27
C ILE A 176 15.17 -2.06 22.22
N VAL A 177 15.64 -2.12 23.47
CA VAL A 177 15.37 -1.08 24.46
C VAL A 177 15.96 0.27 24.03
N ASP A 178 17.17 0.28 23.49
CA ASP A 178 17.81 1.49 22.97
C ASP A 178 17.02 2.09 21.79
N CYS A 179 16.56 1.25 20.85
CA CYS A 179 15.70 1.67 19.74
C CYS A 179 14.38 2.27 20.23
N GLU A 180 13.74 1.69 21.25
CA GLU A 180 12.51 2.23 21.84
C GLU A 180 12.73 3.59 22.53
N LEU A 181 13.83 3.74 23.26
CA LEU A 181 14.18 5.01 23.90
C LEU A 181 14.49 6.09 22.86
N PHE A 182 15.20 5.73 21.80
CA PHE A 182 15.50 6.63 20.69
C PHE A 182 14.23 7.08 19.96
N ASP A 183 13.30 6.17 19.67
CA ASP A 183 11.99 6.49 19.08
C ASP A 183 11.21 7.51 19.91
N ARG A 184 11.13 7.30 21.23
CA ARG A 184 10.46 8.23 22.15
C ARG A 184 11.10 9.62 22.08
N SER A 185 12.43 9.70 22.09
CA SER A 185 13.17 10.96 21.96
C SER A 185 12.86 11.68 20.65
N LEU A 186 12.86 10.96 19.52
CA LEU A 186 12.55 11.54 18.20
C LEU A 186 11.12 12.07 18.14
N LYS A 187 10.14 11.30 18.61
CA LYS A 187 8.73 11.73 18.68
C LYS A 187 8.54 12.95 19.55
N GLN A 188 9.27 13.05 20.67
CA GLN A 188 9.24 14.22 21.53
C GLN A 188 9.82 15.46 20.84
N ARG A 189 10.95 15.33 20.12
CA ARG A 189 11.54 16.43 19.33
C ARG A 189 10.61 16.91 18.23
N ARG A 190 9.99 15.97 17.51
CA ARG A 190 9.00 16.26 16.46
C ARG A 190 7.82 17.04 17.03
N LYS A 191 7.27 16.59 18.15
CA LYS A 191 6.19 17.29 18.84
C LYS A 191 6.61 18.71 19.25
N ALA A 192 7.77 18.87 19.89
CA ALA A 192 8.26 20.19 20.28
C ALA A 192 8.44 21.14 19.09
N LEU A 193 8.88 20.64 17.94
CA LEU A 193 9.03 21.43 16.72
C LEU A 193 7.68 21.87 16.14
N LEU A 194 6.67 20.99 16.15
CA LEU A 194 5.30 21.33 15.75
C LEU A 194 4.66 22.34 16.72
N ASP A 195 4.82 22.14 18.02
CA ASP A 195 4.33 23.07 19.05
C ASP A 195 4.98 24.47 18.87
N SER A 196 6.29 24.51 18.55
CA SER A 196 7.00 25.75 18.24
C SER A 196 6.45 26.45 16.99
N ARG A 197 6.11 25.70 15.93
CA ARG A 197 5.49 26.24 14.72
C ARG A 197 4.11 26.83 15.02
N VAL A 198 3.26 26.10 15.76
CA VAL A 198 1.92 26.58 16.13
C VAL A 198 2.01 27.84 17.00
N ALA A 199 2.95 27.89 17.95
CA ALA A 199 3.19 29.08 18.76
C ALA A 199 3.61 30.28 17.90
N HIS A 200 4.51 30.05 16.93
CA HIS A 200 4.92 31.09 15.98
C HIS A 200 3.76 31.58 15.10
N ASP A 201 2.95 30.68 14.55
CA ASP A 201 1.82 31.03 13.68
C ASP A 201 0.72 31.78 14.47
N SER A 202 0.53 31.45 15.75
CA SER A 202 -0.49 32.07 16.61
C SER A 202 -0.07 33.43 17.18
N ILE A 203 1.21 33.57 17.57
CA ILE A 203 1.73 34.79 18.21
C ILE A 203 2.30 35.77 17.16
N GLY A 204 2.72 35.25 16.00
CA GLY A 204 3.39 36.01 14.96
C GLY A 204 4.75 36.55 15.39
N PHE A 205 5.26 37.55 14.67
CA PHE A 205 6.51 38.21 15.02
C PHE A 205 6.34 39.04 16.29
N LEU A 206 7.05 38.67 17.35
CA LEU A 206 7.18 39.48 18.57
C LEU A 206 7.88 40.79 18.23
N ARG A 207 7.13 41.89 18.31
CA ARG A 207 7.68 43.25 18.18
C ARG A 207 8.15 43.72 19.54
N TYR A 208 9.45 43.95 19.65
CA TYR A 208 10.08 44.43 20.87
C TYR A 208 10.30 45.94 20.77
N SER A 209 9.75 46.71 21.71
CA SER A 209 10.06 48.13 21.83
C SER A 209 11.51 48.37 22.28
N GLN A 210 12.10 47.41 22.99
CA GLN A 210 13.46 47.47 23.51
C GLN A 210 14.20 46.15 23.25
N CYS A 211 15.51 46.23 23.00
CA CYS A 211 16.33 45.05 22.80
C CYS A 211 16.32 44.16 24.06
N PRO A 212 15.95 42.88 23.97
CA PRO A 212 15.89 42.00 25.14
C PRO A 212 17.27 41.69 25.76
N CYS A 213 18.36 42.01 25.07
CA CYS A 213 19.72 41.82 25.57
C CYS A 213 20.26 43.05 26.31
N CYS A 214 20.13 44.25 25.72
CA CYS A 214 20.73 45.47 26.26
C CYS A 214 19.73 46.56 26.69
N LEU A 215 18.42 46.29 26.58
CA LEU A 215 17.30 47.19 26.93
C LEU A 215 17.29 48.54 26.20
N SER A 216 18.13 48.71 25.18
CA SER A 216 18.15 49.91 24.35
C SER A 216 16.94 49.92 23.41
N GLU A 217 16.39 51.11 23.17
CA GLU A 217 15.23 51.30 22.30
C GLU A 217 15.52 50.87 20.85
N ILE A 218 14.64 50.07 20.28
CA ILE A 218 14.77 49.60 18.90
C ILE A 218 14.14 50.66 17.98
N LYS A 219 14.99 51.37 17.24
CA LYS A 219 14.55 52.41 16.28
C LYS A 219 13.95 51.78 15.03
N GLU A 220 12.77 52.26 14.60
CA GLU A 220 12.08 51.84 13.37
C GLU A 220 12.96 52.04 12.12
N ALA A 221 12.73 51.23 11.08
CA ALA A 221 13.45 51.34 9.82
C ALA A 221 12.94 52.56 9.02
N GLU A 222 13.86 53.40 8.53
CA GLU A 222 13.55 54.71 7.94
C GLU A 222 12.95 54.65 6.52
N GLN A 223 12.76 53.47 5.92
CA GLN A 223 12.10 53.31 4.61
C GLN A 223 11.25 52.04 4.51
N PRO A 224 10.04 52.11 3.91
CA PRO A 224 9.22 50.94 3.63
C PRO A 224 9.74 50.25 2.36
N SER A 225 10.77 49.43 2.48
CA SER A 225 11.08 48.44 1.44
C SER A 225 9.93 47.42 1.36
N SER A 226 9.60 46.95 0.16
CA SER A 226 8.56 45.94 -0.10
C SER A 226 8.83 44.57 0.52
N GLU A 227 9.98 44.39 1.17
CA GLU A 227 10.41 43.16 1.84
C GLU A 227 10.32 43.33 3.37
N GLU A 228 9.67 42.39 4.06
CA GLU A 228 9.61 42.38 5.53
C GLU A 228 11.02 42.20 6.10
N VAL A 229 11.47 43.10 6.98
CA VAL A 229 12.79 43.03 7.63
C VAL A 229 12.66 42.63 9.10
N CYS A 230 13.64 41.91 9.63
CA CYS A 230 13.68 41.46 11.02
C CYS A 230 13.70 42.66 11.96
N HIS A 231 12.78 42.71 12.92
CA HIS A 231 12.64 43.84 13.83
C HIS A 231 13.87 44.06 14.74
N LEU A 232 14.65 43.01 15.01
CA LEU A 232 15.84 43.08 15.87
C LEU A 232 17.12 43.37 15.09
N CYS A 233 17.45 42.54 14.09
CA CYS A 233 18.71 42.63 13.36
C CYS A 233 18.61 43.41 12.03
N LYS A 234 17.40 43.82 11.63
CA LYS A 234 17.10 44.58 10.40
C LYS A 234 17.49 43.88 9.09
N SER A 235 17.87 42.60 9.14
CA SER A 235 18.10 41.78 7.96
C SER A 235 16.77 41.48 7.24
N PRO A 236 16.75 41.38 5.90
CA PRO A 236 15.55 41.00 5.17
C PRO A 236 15.08 39.60 5.58
N ILE A 237 13.78 39.46 5.83
CA ILE A 237 13.10 38.19 6.10
C ILE A 237 12.60 37.66 4.77
N ALA A 238 13.34 36.74 4.17
CA ALA A 238 12.78 35.91 3.11
C ALA A 238 11.72 34.98 3.75
N LYS A 239 10.43 35.32 3.65
CA LYS A 239 9.31 34.49 4.16
C LYS A 239 9.40 33.01 3.71
N VAL A 240 10.04 32.76 2.57
CA VAL A 240 10.22 31.43 1.98
C VAL A 240 11.29 30.58 2.70
N GLU A 241 12.37 31.18 3.20
CA GLU A 241 13.49 30.43 3.82
C GLU A 241 13.14 29.88 5.21
N GLN A 242 12.33 30.59 6.01
CA GLN A 242 11.97 30.12 7.36
C GLN A 242 11.03 28.92 7.33
N VAL A 243 10.06 28.89 6.41
CA VAL A 243 9.20 27.72 6.20
C VAL A 243 10.02 26.55 5.66
N SER A 244 11.03 26.80 4.80
CA SER A 244 11.94 25.75 4.31
C SER A 244 12.69 25.06 5.45
N ASN A 245 13.29 25.83 6.37
CA ASN A 245 14.11 25.28 7.46
C ASN A 245 13.31 24.41 8.44
N TYR A 246 12.09 24.83 8.82
CA TYR A 246 11.23 24.02 9.69
C TYR A 246 10.81 22.71 9.01
N MET A 247 10.52 22.78 7.71
CA MET A 247 10.11 21.61 6.94
C MET A 247 11.27 20.64 6.72
N GLU A 248 12.49 21.13 6.50
CA GLU A 248 13.70 20.30 6.43
C GLU A 248 13.94 19.53 7.74
N LEU A 249 13.84 20.21 8.89
CA LEU A 249 14.00 19.58 10.21
C LEU A 249 12.90 18.56 10.53
N LEU A 250 11.64 18.84 10.18
CA LEU A 250 10.54 17.88 10.33
C LEU A 250 10.76 16.65 9.45
N ASN A 251 11.17 16.85 8.19
CA ASN A 251 11.45 15.76 7.26
C ASN A 251 12.58 14.85 7.77
N GLU A 252 13.65 15.45 8.30
CA GLU A 252 14.77 14.70 8.88
C GLU A 252 14.33 13.86 10.08
N LEU A 253 13.53 14.44 10.99
CA LEU A 253 12.99 13.71 12.13
C LEU A 253 12.09 12.54 11.72
N ASP A 254 11.20 12.76 10.74
CA ASP A 254 10.32 11.71 10.21
C ASP A 254 11.12 10.59 9.54
N PHE A 255 12.19 10.93 8.81
CA PHE A 255 13.09 9.95 8.22
C PHE A 255 13.77 9.08 9.30
N GLN A 256 14.26 9.70 10.37
CA GLN A 256 14.89 9.00 11.48
C GLN A 256 13.90 8.09 12.23
N ILE A 257 12.66 8.52 12.44
CA ILE A 257 11.61 7.71 13.09
C ILE A 257 11.30 6.46 12.26
N ASN A 258 11.12 6.63 10.95
CA ASN A 258 10.81 5.52 10.06
C ASN A 258 11.97 4.53 9.95
N SER A 259 13.21 5.04 9.84
CA SER A 259 14.41 4.20 9.81
C SER A 259 14.56 3.40 11.11
N ASN A 260 14.35 4.03 12.27
CA ASN A 260 14.44 3.36 13.56
C ASN A 260 13.34 2.30 13.73
N SER A 261 12.12 2.58 13.27
CA SER A 261 11.00 1.64 13.33
C SER A 261 11.28 0.36 12.53
N ARG A 262 11.92 0.48 11.36
CA ARG A 262 12.34 -0.67 10.56
C ARG A 262 13.41 -1.50 11.26
N VAL A 263 14.43 -0.85 11.83
CA VAL A 263 15.50 -1.53 12.58
C VAL A 263 14.90 -2.27 13.80
N LEU A 264 13.97 -1.64 14.51
CA LEU A 264 13.27 -2.26 15.63
C LEU A 264 12.50 -3.52 15.21
N GLN A 265 11.83 -3.50 14.06
CA GLN A 265 11.14 -4.68 13.54
C GLN A 265 12.12 -5.81 13.22
N ASP A 266 13.23 -5.53 12.55
CA ASP A 266 14.26 -6.51 12.24
C ASP A 266 14.83 -7.15 13.54
N LEU A 267 15.03 -6.36 14.59
CA LEU A 267 15.48 -6.84 15.90
C LEU A 267 14.45 -7.72 16.60
N LEU A 268 13.15 -7.39 16.51
CA LEU A 268 12.07 -8.21 17.08
C LEU A 268 11.96 -9.57 16.38
N GLU A 269 12.08 -9.59 15.04
CA GLU A 269 12.12 -10.83 14.27
C GLU A 269 13.34 -11.68 14.63
N HIS A 270 14.51 -11.05 14.77
CA HIS A 270 15.73 -11.74 15.20
C HIS A 270 15.59 -12.35 16.60
N LYS A 271 15.00 -11.61 17.56
CA LYS A 271 14.71 -12.10 18.91
C LYS A 271 13.84 -13.36 18.89
N LEU A 272 12.74 -13.36 18.12
CA LEU A 272 11.87 -14.53 17.96
C LEU A 272 12.63 -15.73 17.38
N GLY A 273 13.52 -15.49 16.42
CA GLY A 273 14.39 -16.52 15.85
C GLY A 273 15.34 -17.14 16.88
N ILE A 274 15.97 -16.33 17.73
CA ILE A 274 16.86 -16.80 18.79
C ILE A 274 16.08 -17.59 19.85
N GLU A 275 14.90 -17.13 20.28
CA GLU A 275 14.04 -17.83 21.24
C GLU A 275 13.63 -19.23 20.72
N ALA A 276 13.30 -19.33 19.43
CA ALA A 276 13.03 -20.62 18.78
C ALA A 276 14.26 -21.53 18.76
N ALA A 277 15.45 -20.97 18.46
CA ALA A 277 16.72 -21.71 18.47
C ALA A 277 17.07 -22.25 19.88
N ILE A 278 16.85 -21.45 20.93
CA ILE A 278 17.00 -21.87 22.34
C ILE A 278 16.08 -23.05 22.66
N SER A 279 14.82 -23.00 22.24
CA SER A 279 13.86 -24.08 22.46
C SER A 279 14.33 -25.39 21.80
N VAL A 280 14.79 -25.33 20.54
CA VAL A 280 15.29 -26.52 19.82
C VAL A 280 16.56 -27.08 20.45
N ALA A 281 17.53 -26.22 20.79
CA ALA A 281 18.77 -26.65 21.42
C ALA A 281 18.53 -27.27 22.81
N SER A 282 17.57 -26.77 23.57
CA SER A 282 17.14 -27.34 24.87
C SER A 282 16.55 -28.74 24.71
N MET A 283 15.71 -28.95 23.69
CA MET A 283 15.13 -30.26 23.41
C MET A 283 16.18 -31.28 22.99
N ASN A 284 17.14 -30.87 22.15
CA ASN A 284 18.27 -31.70 21.74
C ASN A 284 19.18 -32.08 22.91
N LEU A 285 19.45 -31.12 23.80
CA LEU A 285 20.21 -31.35 25.03
C LEU A 285 19.53 -32.41 25.92
N ALA A 286 18.22 -32.30 26.14
CA ALA A 286 17.46 -33.26 26.94
C ALA A 286 17.50 -34.68 26.34
N ASN A 287 17.40 -34.79 25.01
CA ASN A 287 17.53 -36.07 24.30
C ASN A 287 18.94 -36.67 24.42
N ALA A 288 19.99 -35.86 24.22
CA ALA A 288 21.37 -36.30 24.37
C ALA A 288 21.70 -36.74 25.81
N GLN A 289 21.18 -36.02 26.82
CA GLN A 289 21.30 -36.41 28.23
C GLN A 289 20.57 -37.72 28.53
N SER A 290 19.38 -37.94 27.96
CA SER A 290 18.65 -39.21 28.07
C SER A 290 19.46 -40.37 27.49
N LYS A 291 20.05 -40.20 26.29
CA LYS A 291 20.92 -41.22 25.67
C LYS A 291 22.19 -41.50 26.48
N LEU A 292 22.77 -40.46 27.11
CA LEU A 292 23.92 -40.60 28.00
C LEU A 292 23.57 -41.46 29.23
N SER A 293 22.39 -41.23 29.81
CA SER A 293 21.90 -42.01 30.96
C SER A 293 21.59 -43.47 30.61
N GLU A 294 21.12 -43.73 29.39
CA GLU A 294 20.90 -45.07 28.84
C GLU A 294 22.22 -45.85 28.68
N MET A 295 23.27 -45.20 28.18
CA MET A 295 24.61 -45.82 28.08
C MET A 295 25.26 -46.11 29.42
N ALA A 296 25.00 -45.28 30.44
CA ALA A 296 25.47 -45.52 31.79
C ALA A 296 24.73 -46.68 32.48
N GLY A 297 23.54 -47.07 31.98
CA GLY A 297 22.65 -48.07 32.60
C GLY A 297 22.67 -49.48 32.01
N LEU A 298 23.37 -49.77 30.90
CA LEU A 298 23.25 -51.06 30.19
C LEU A 298 24.42 -52.04 30.41
N PHE A 299 24.13 -53.13 31.12
CA PHE A 299 24.79 -54.44 31.00
C PHE A 299 24.47 -55.10 29.64
N ASP A 300 25.31 -56.07 29.26
CA ASP A 300 25.64 -56.52 27.90
C ASP A 300 24.53 -57.18 27.04
N LEU A 301 24.71 -57.14 25.71
CA LEU A 301 23.66 -57.34 24.70
C LEU A 301 24.11 -58.24 23.52
N ALA A 302 23.74 -59.52 23.54
CA ALA A 302 23.67 -60.36 22.33
C ALA A 302 22.83 -61.62 22.55
N SER A 303 21.49 -61.51 22.43
CA SER A 303 20.63 -62.68 22.20
C SER A 303 19.65 -62.38 21.08
N HIS A 304 19.16 -63.42 20.39
CA HIS A 304 18.14 -63.29 19.33
C HIS A 304 16.91 -62.50 19.81
N SER A 305 16.55 -62.66 21.09
CA SER A 305 15.49 -61.89 21.74
C SER A 305 15.79 -60.38 21.78
N ALA A 306 17.05 -59.96 21.92
CA ALA A 306 17.44 -58.56 21.88
C ALA A 306 17.31 -57.95 20.46
N LEU A 307 17.54 -58.75 19.42
CA LEU A 307 17.43 -58.31 18.02
C LEU A 307 15.96 -58.16 17.60
N GLU A 308 15.08 -59.06 18.05
CA GLU A 308 13.63 -58.89 17.88
C GLU A 308 13.09 -57.69 18.67
N ARG A 309 13.57 -57.48 19.91
CA ARG A 309 13.25 -56.27 20.68
C ARG A 309 13.70 -55.00 19.97
N ALA A 310 14.92 -54.97 19.43
CA ALA A 310 15.43 -53.83 18.68
C ALA A 310 14.60 -53.54 17.42
N LYS A 311 14.18 -54.57 16.67
CA LYS A 311 13.26 -54.41 15.53
C LYS A 311 11.90 -53.86 15.94
N ARG A 312 11.33 -54.35 17.05
CA ARG A 312 10.04 -53.87 17.57
C ARG A 312 10.14 -52.43 18.07
N ILE A 313 11.22 -52.07 18.75
CA ILE A 313 11.51 -50.69 19.16
C ILE A 313 11.61 -49.79 17.92
N GLY A 314 12.38 -50.17 16.90
CA GLY A 314 12.50 -49.39 15.67
C GLY A 314 11.17 -49.23 14.91
N PHE A 315 10.29 -50.24 14.95
CA PHE A 315 8.94 -50.14 14.41
C PHE A 315 8.09 -49.12 15.19
N LEU A 316 8.07 -49.21 16.53
CA LEU A 316 7.32 -48.29 17.39
C LEU A 316 7.86 -46.85 17.31
N GLU A 317 9.17 -46.66 17.15
CA GLU A 317 9.80 -45.36 16.92
C GLU A 317 9.40 -44.76 15.56
N SER A 318 9.33 -45.60 14.52
CA SER A 318 8.83 -45.19 13.20
C SER A 318 7.35 -44.81 13.23
N GLU A 319 6.51 -45.57 13.95
CA GLU A 319 5.10 -45.23 14.17
C GLU A 319 4.95 -43.91 14.94
N ASN A 320 5.73 -43.71 16.00
CA ASN A 320 5.74 -42.46 16.75
C ASN A 320 6.16 -41.28 15.87
N SER A 321 7.18 -41.43 15.03
CA SER A 321 7.59 -40.41 14.06
C SER A 321 6.46 -40.07 13.08
N ASN A 322 5.67 -41.06 12.67
CA ASN A 322 4.51 -40.84 11.81
C ASN A 322 3.36 -40.13 12.56
N TYR A 323 3.10 -40.52 13.80
CA TYR A 323 2.11 -39.84 14.66
C TYR A 323 2.51 -38.40 14.97
N GLU A 324 3.79 -38.11 15.21
CA GLU A 324 4.30 -36.73 15.38
C GLU A 324 4.06 -35.87 14.13
N LYS A 325 4.29 -36.42 12.93
CA LYS A 325 3.94 -35.73 11.67
C LYS A 325 2.44 -35.46 11.57
N LYS A 326 1.59 -36.42 11.92
CA LYS A 326 0.13 -36.23 11.96
C LYS A 326 -0.29 -35.18 12.99
N ILE A 327 0.33 -35.13 14.17
CA ILE A 327 0.05 -34.12 15.21
C ILE A 327 0.36 -32.72 14.70
N ARG A 328 1.48 -32.51 13.99
CA ARG A 328 1.79 -31.20 13.38
C ARG A 328 0.69 -30.77 12.40
N ILE A 329 0.29 -31.67 11.50
CA ILE A 329 -0.77 -31.40 10.53
C ILE A 329 -2.10 -31.07 11.22
N VAL A 330 -2.48 -31.79 12.28
CA VAL A 330 -3.73 -31.52 13.03
C VAL A 330 -3.66 -30.18 13.77
N THR A 331 -2.51 -29.84 14.33
CA THR A 331 -2.29 -28.55 15.02
C THR A 331 -2.38 -27.38 14.04
N ASP A 332 -1.72 -27.52 12.88
CA ASP A 332 -1.80 -26.53 11.81
C ASP A 332 -3.24 -26.42 11.30
N LEU A 333 -3.95 -27.54 11.13
CA LEU A 333 -5.33 -27.58 10.66
C LEU A 333 -6.30 -26.79 11.55
N ASP A 334 -6.17 -26.87 12.88
CA ASP A 334 -7.00 -26.08 13.78
C ASP A 334 -6.66 -24.58 13.70
N SER A 335 -5.37 -24.22 13.55
CA SER A 335 -4.97 -22.82 13.32
C SER A 335 -5.53 -22.25 12.00
N HIS A 336 -5.48 -23.04 10.92
CA HIS A 336 -6.01 -22.67 9.61
C HIS A 336 -7.54 -22.57 9.63
N LYS A 337 -8.25 -23.41 10.41
CA LYS A 337 -9.70 -23.28 10.61
C LYS A 337 -10.06 -21.98 11.30
N LEU A 338 -9.37 -21.63 12.40
CA LEU A 338 -9.59 -20.37 13.11
C LEU A 338 -9.34 -19.19 12.17
N LYS A 339 -8.20 -19.17 11.50
CA LYS A 339 -7.86 -18.11 10.55
C LYS A 339 -8.87 -17.98 9.40
N LYS A 340 -9.43 -19.11 8.92
CA LYS A 340 -10.51 -19.09 7.93
C LYS A 340 -11.79 -18.46 8.45
N LEU A 341 -12.17 -18.73 9.70
CA LEU A 341 -13.34 -18.11 10.33
C LEU A 341 -13.15 -16.60 10.49
N ASP A 342 -11.96 -16.19 10.94
CA ASP A 342 -11.61 -14.77 11.11
C ASP A 342 -11.65 -14.03 9.77
N LEU A 343 -11.00 -14.55 8.74
CA LEU A 343 -11.03 -13.97 7.39
C LEU A 343 -12.45 -13.88 6.83
N ASN A 344 -13.30 -14.87 7.08
CA ASN A 344 -14.69 -14.82 6.63
C ASN A 344 -15.49 -13.72 7.36
N ALA A 345 -15.25 -13.54 8.65
CA ALA A 345 -15.86 -12.45 9.42
C ALA A 345 -15.38 -11.08 8.92
N ASP A 346 -14.09 -10.93 8.62
CA ASP A 346 -13.53 -9.71 8.05
C ASP A 346 -14.08 -9.40 6.66
N ILE A 347 -14.17 -10.39 5.78
CA ILE A 347 -14.79 -10.25 4.46
C ILE A 347 -16.24 -9.76 4.57
N ALA A 348 -17.02 -10.35 5.48
CA ALA A 348 -18.41 -9.94 5.70
C ALA A 348 -18.49 -8.50 6.21
N ARG A 349 -17.67 -8.15 7.22
CA ARG A 349 -17.57 -6.80 7.78
C ARG A 349 -17.20 -5.77 6.72
N LEU A 350 -16.16 -6.03 5.92
CA LEU A 350 -15.71 -5.13 4.86
C LEU A 350 -16.79 -4.93 3.79
N LYS A 351 -17.51 -5.99 3.41
CA LYS A 351 -18.65 -5.89 2.46
C LYS A 351 -19.78 -5.02 3.01
N GLU A 352 -20.14 -5.18 4.29
CA GLU A 352 -21.15 -4.34 4.93
C GLU A 352 -20.74 -2.87 5.01
N LEU A 353 -19.49 -2.60 5.41
CA LEU A 353 -18.94 -1.24 5.44
C LEU A 353 -18.97 -0.57 4.07
N LEU A 354 -18.56 -1.30 3.02
CA LEU A 354 -18.62 -0.80 1.64
C LEU A 354 -20.05 -0.52 1.18
N LEU A 355 -21.03 -1.36 1.54
CA LEU A 355 -22.44 -1.13 1.22
C LEU A 355 -22.96 0.13 1.92
N ALA A 356 -22.64 0.31 3.20
CA ALA A 356 -23.02 1.48 3.96
C ALA A 356 -22.39 2.77 3.40
N ALA A 357 -21.10 2.76 3.08
CA ALA A 357 -20.39 3.90 2.47
C ALA A 357 -20.98 4.29 1.12
N ASN A 358 -21.28 3.31 0.25
CA ASN A 358 -21.91 3.57 -1.04
C ASN A 358 -23.34 4.12 -0.90
N ALA A 359 -24.10 3.66 0.10
CA ALA A 359 -25.43 4.18 0.36
C ALA A 359 -25.39 5.63 0.87
N ALA A 360 -24.46 5.95 1.77
CA ALA A 360 -24.25 7.30 2.28
C ALA A 360 -23.88 8.29 1.17
N ASN A 361 -23.01 7.89 0.24
CA ASN A 361 -22.53 8.74 -0.86
C ASN A 361 -23.42 8.72 -2.12
N LYS A 362 -24.55 7.99 -2.10
CA LYS A 362 -25.41 7.80 -3.28
C LYS A 362 -25.94 9.13 -3.84
N SER A 363 -26.43 10.02 -2.98
CA SER A 363 -26.99 11.30 -3.44
C SER A 363 -25.92 12.20 -4.05
N ARG A 364 -24.73 12.26 -3.41
CA ARG A 364 -23.57 12.99 -3.90
C ARG A 364 -23.13 12.47 -5.27
N ARG A 365 -22.99 11.15 -5.39
CA ARG A 365 -22.63 10.48 -6.65
C ARG A 365 -23.62 10.81 -7.76
N ASN A 366 -24.93 10.74 -7.50
CA ASN A 366 -25.93 11.10 -8.49
C ASN A 366 -25.82 12.56 -8.95
N SER A 367 -25.56 13.50 -8.02
CA SER A 367 -25.39 14.92 -8.33
C SER A 367 -24.17 15.15 -9.22
N VAL A 368 -23.02 14.60 -8.84
CA VAL A 368 -21.75 14.71 -9.59
C VAL A 368 -21.88 14.14 -11.00
N TYR A 369 -22.44 12.94 -11.15
CA TYR A 369 -22.61 12.33 -12.47
C TYR A 369 -23.63 13.08 -13.32
N ALA A 370 -24.69 13.63 -12.73
CA ALA A 370 -25.65 14.45 -13.44
C ALA A 370 -25.02 15.76 -13.95
N GLY A 371 -24.24 16.47 -13.12
CA GLY A 371 -23.54 17.70 -13.52
C GLY A 371 -22.49 17.45 -14.60
N LEU A 372 -21.69 16.38 -14.46
CA LEU A 372 -20.78 15.94 -15.53
C LEU A 372 -21.53 15.66 -16.84
N ALA A 373 -22.64 14.93 -16.80
CA ALA A 373 -23.44 14.62 -17.98
C ALA A 373 -24.08 15.87 -18.59
N GLU A 374 -24.57 16.81 -17.79
CA GLU A 374 -25.13 18.08 -18.25
C GLU A 374 -24.09 18.92 -19.00
N ASN A 375 -22.89 19.06 -18.43
CA ASN A 375 -21.80 19.78 -19.07
C ASN A 375 -21.30 19.07 -20.34
N VAL A 376 -21.19 17.73 -20.34
CA VAL A 376 -20.84 16.96 -21.54
C VAL A 376 -21.87 17.23 -22.65
N VAL A 377 -23.17 17.16 -22.34
CA VAL A 377 -24.24 17.45 -23.30
C VAL A 377 -24.15 18.90 -23.80
N SER A 378 -23.84 19.86 -22.93
CA SER A 378 -23.68 21.28 -23.30
C SER A 378 -22.52 21.53 -24.26
N ILE A 379 -21.45 20.72 -24.17
CA ILE A 379 -20.28 20.77 -25.06
C ILE A 379 -20.60 20.11 -26.41
N LEU A 380 -21.28 18.96 -26.41
CA LEU A 380 -21.51 18.16 -27.62
C LEU A 380 -22.67 18.69 -28.48
N ARG A 381 -23.78 19.11 -27.86
CA ARG A 381 -25.00 19.50 -28.58
C ARG A 381 -24.86 20.69 -29.52
N PRO A 382 -24.06 21.73 -29.25
CA PRO A 382 -23.90 22.87 -30.16
C PRO A 382 -23.11 22.54 -31.44
N GLU A 383 -22.54 21.34 -31.54
CA GLU A 383 -21.67 21.00 -32.66
C GLU A 383 -22.44 20.95 -33.99
N ARG A 384 -22.03 21.80 -34.95
CA ARG A 384 -22.63 21.89 -36.28
C ARG A 384 -21.59 21.85 -37.38
N ARG A 385 -21.99 21.33 -38.53
CA ARG A 385 -21.28 21.45 -39.80
C ARG A 385 -21.49 22.85 -40.40
N VAL A 386 -20.71 23.18 -41.43
CA VAL A 386 -20.82 24.45 -42.17
C VAL A 386 -22.24 24.68 -42.72
N ASN A 387 -22.94 23.61 -43.10
CA ASN A 387 -24.29 23.66 -43.63
C ASN A 387 -25.39 23.72 -42.55
N GLY A 388 -25.04 23.86 -41.27
CA GLY A 388 -26.00 23.94 -40.16
C GLY A 388 -26.55 22.60 -39.67
N ASN A 389 -26.21 21.48 -40.31
CA ASN A 389 -26.61 20.15 -39.82
C ASN A 389 -25.72 19.71 -38.64
N PRO A 390 -26.22 18.82 -37.77
CA PRO A 390 -25.39 18.16 -36.76
C PRO A 390 -24.15 17.50 -37.37
N TYR A 391 -23.03 17.55 -36.65
CA TYR A 391 -21.85 16.80 -37.09
C TYR A 391 -22.06 15.30 -36.86
N GLU A 392 -22.54 14.94 -35.67
CA GLU A 392 -22.99 13.60 -35.27
C GLU A 392 -24.43 13.71 -34.75
N GLU A 393 -25.33 12.85 -35.23
CA GLU A 393 -26.75 12.87 -34.83
C GLU A 393 -26.90 12.56 -33.34
N GLU A 394 -26.15 11.56 -32.86
CA GLU A 394 -26.14 11.17 -31.44
C GLU A 394 -25.67 12.30 -30.51
N PHE A 395 -24.85 13.24 -30.99
CA PHE A 395 -24.45 14.40 -30.18
C PHE A 395 -25.56 15.45 -30.12
N SER A 396 -26.26 15.69 -31.23
CA SER A 396 -27.40 16.60 -31.24
C SER A 396 -28.58 16.08 -30.40
N GLU A 397 -28.77 14.77 -30.37
CA GLU A 397 -29.83 14.10 -29.61
C GLU A 397 -29.39 13.68 -28.20
N ALA A 398 -28.13 13.93 -27.83
CA ALA A 398 -27.60 13.54 -26.52
C ALA A 398 -28.47 14.10 -25.39
N THR A 399 -28.84 13.28 -24.42
CA THR A 399 -29.56 13.70 -23.21
C THR A 399 -28.72 13.38 -21.98
N ILE A 400 -29.00 14.02 -20.84
CA ILE A 400 -28.28 13.76 -19.58
C ILE A 400 -28.32 12.26 -19.24
N SER A 401 -29.48 11.62 -19.36
CA SER A 401 -29.64 10.17 -19.15
C SER A 401 -28.95 9.30 -20.19
N GLY A 402 -28.63 9.85 -21.35
CA GLY A 402 -27.91 9.15 -22.43
C GLY A 402 -26.39 9.16 -22.26
N VAL A 403 -25.85 9.93 -21.31
CA VAL A 403 -24.42 9.95 -21.00
C VAL A 403 -24.13 8.94 -19.91
N GLU A 404 -23.37 7.89 -20.24
CA GLU A 404 -22.91 6.90 -19.27
C GLU A 404 -21.40 6.97 -19.14
N ILE A 405 -20.92 7.25 -17.93
CA ILE A 405 -19.49 7.35 -17.60
C ILE A 405 -19.11 6.15 -16.75
N ASP A 406 -18.16 5.35 -17.22
CA ASP A 406 -17.63 4.20 -16.51
C ASP A 406 -16.11 4.36 -16.36
N PHE A 407 -15.69 4.94 -15.23
CA PHE A 407 -14.27 5.17 -14.94
C PHE A 407 -13.51 3.84 -14.76
N ALA A 408 -14.14 2.83 -14.15
CA ALA A 408 -13.53 1.53 -13.94
C ALA A 408 -13.21 0.84 -15.28
N LYS A 409 -14.13 0.89 -16.26
CA LYS A 409 -13.91 0.38 -17.63
C LYS A 409 -13.25 1.39 -18.57
N ASP A 410 -12.94 2.58 -18.08
CA ASP A 410 -12.24 3.64 -18.80
C ASP A 410 -12.95 4.00 -20.12
N ARG A 411 -14.25 4.30 -20.05
CA ARG A 411 -15.06 4.62 -21.23
C ARG A 411 -16.23 5.53 -20.89
N MET A 412 -16.62 6.34 -21.88
CA MET A 412 -17.85 7.12 -21.86
C MET A 412 -18.71 6.80 -23.09
N LEU A 413 -20.00 6.56 -22.85
CA LEU A 413 -21.01 6.28 -23.87
C LEU A 413 -21.91 7.50 -24.03
N ILE A 414 -22.30 7.77 -25.27
CA ILE A 414 -23.36 8.73 -25.60
C ILE A 414 -24.45 7.92 -26.31
N ASN A 415 -25.66 7.91 -25.75
CA ASN A 415 -26.81 7.13 -26.23
C ASN A 415 -26.46 5.65 -26.50
N GLY A 416 -25.72 5.02 -25.58
CA GLY A 416 -25.28 3.62 -25.70
C GLY A 416 -24.13 3.35 -26.68
N ARG A 417 -23.59 4.38 -27.34
CA ARG A 417 -22.50 4.24 -28.32
C ARG A 417 -21.16 4.71 -27.76
N VAL A 418 -20.14 3.85 -27.88
CA VAL A 418 -18.75 4.15 -27.47
C VAL A 418 -17.95 4.80 -28.59
N LYS A 419 -18.11 4.37 -29.85
CA LYS A 419 -17.22 4.73 -30.96
C LYS A 419 -17.93 5.54 -32.03
N PHE A 420 -17.39 6.71 -32.33
CA PHE A 420 -17.83 7.64 -33.37
C PHE A 420 -16.76 7.80 -34.46
N SER A 421 -16.95 8.77 -35.37
CA SER A 421 -15.90 9.17 -36.31
C SER A 421 -14.63 9.62 -35.56
N GLY A 422 -13.46 9.58 -36.21
CA GLY A 422 -12.17 9.91 -35.59
C GLY A 422 -12.22 11.25 -34.83
N SER A 423 -12.55 12.33 -35.54
CA SER A 423 -12.68 13.66 -34.95
C SER A 423 -13.83 13.79 -33.94
N SER A 424 -14.93 13.04 -34.08
CA SER A 424 -16.01 13.04 -33.08
C SER A 424 -15.57 12.39 -31.76
N ASN A 425 -14.74 11.34 -31.81
CA ASN A 425 -14.20 10.74 -30.59
C ASN A 425 -13.27 11.70 -29.84
N TYR A 426 -12.51 12.55 -30.52
CA TYR A 426 -11.66 13.55 -29.84
C TYR A 426 -12.47 14.64 -29.16
N VAL A 427 -13.50 15.18 -29.82
CA VAL A 427 -14.45 16.12 -29.17
C VAL A 427 -15.08 15.48 -27.94
N LYS A 428 -15.52 14.21 -28.06
CA LYS A 428 -16.06 13.44 -26.94
C LYS A 428 -15.03 13.21 -25.82
N LYS A 429 -13.79 12.80 -26.14
CA LYS A 429 -12.69 12.58 -25.19
C LYS A 429 -12.47 13.83 -24.34
N ASN A 430 -12.36 14.98 -25.00
CA ASN A 430 -12.09 16.26 -24.35
C ASN A 430 -13.27 16.75 -23.51
N SER A 431 -14.51 16.44 -23.91
CA SER A 431 -15.70 16.95 -23.21
C SER A 431 -15.80 16.54 -21.73
N LEU A 432 -15.34 15.35 -21.34
CA LEU A 432 -15.48 14.86 -19.97
C LEU A 432 -14.52 15.57 -18.98
N PRO A 433 -13.20 15.65 -19.24
CA PRO A 433 -12.29 16.41 -18.37
C PRO A 433 -12.65 17.90 -18.29
N LEU A 434 -13.11 18.50 -19.39
CA LEU A 434 -13.62 19.88 -19.40
C LEU A 434 -14.86 20.05 -18.54
N SER A 435 -15.78 19.08 -18.59
CA SER A 435 -16.97 19.05 -17.73
C SER A 435 -16.59 18.95 -16.26
N ALA A 436 -15.59 18.13 -15.92
CA ALA A 436 -15.09 18.02 -14.55
C ALA A 436 -14.42 19.31 -14.06
N LEU A 437 -13.70 20.01 -14.94
CA LEU A 437 -13.15 21.34 -14.62
C LEU A 437 -14.27 22.35 -14.36
N LEU A 438 -15.31 22.39 -15.18
CA LEU A 438 -16.46 23.27 -14.97
C LEU A 438 -17.16 22.98 -13.63
N GLU A 439 -17.46 21.72 -13.34
CA GLU A 439 -18.07 21.33 -12.06
C GLU A 439 -17.19 21.72 -10.85
N SER A 440 -15.86 21.60 -10.97
CA SER A 440 -14.93 21.98 -9.88
C SER A 440 -14.90 23.47 -9.56
N LEU A 441 -15.44 24.32 -10.45
CA LEU A 441 -15.59 25.76 -10.21
C LEU A 441 -16.83 26.08 -9.39
N ASP A 442 -17.87 25.27 -9.55
CA ASP A 442 -19.18 25.49 -8.91
C ASP A 442 -19.31 24.71 -7.58
N ASP A 443 -18.55 23.63 -7.41
CA ASP A 443 -18.65 22.74 -6.25
C ASP A 443 -17.32 22.61 -5.50
N GLU A 444 -17.27 23.19 -4.30
CA GLU A 444 -16.09 23.20 -3.42
C GLU A 444 -15.68 21.81 -2.94
N ASN A 445 -16.56 20.81 -3.01
CA ASN A 445 -16.22 19.45 -2.57
C ASN A 445 -15.39 18.69 -3.61
N TYR A 446 -15.28 19.19 -4.85
CA TYR A 446 -14.37 18.62 -5.83
C TYR A 446 -12.93 18.82 -5.37
N ARG A 447 -12.10 17.78 -5.53
CA ARG A 447 -10.66 17.85 -5.29
C ARG A 447 -9.87 18.04 -6.57
N LEU A 448 -10.52 18.14 -7.72
CA LEU A 448 -9.85 18.44 -8.96
C LEU A 448 -9.13 19.79 -8.80
N PRO A 449 -7.78 19.83 -8.84
CA PRO A 449 -7.09 21.10 -8.90
C PRO A 449 -7.63 21.79 -10.14
N ARG A 450 -8.11 23.04 -10.03
CA ARG A 450 -8.79 23.82 -11.09
C ARG A 450 -7.83 24.15 -12.24
N PHE A 451 -7.30 23.11 -12.84
CA PHE A 451 -6.20 23.02 -13.77
C PHE A 451 -6.50 21.85 -14.71
N LEU A 452 -6.42 22.09 -16.01
CA LEU A 452 -6.53 21.04 -17.02
C LEU A 452 -5.59 21.35 -18.18
N MET A 453 -4.90 20.31 -18.67
CA MET A 453 -4.08 20.40 -19.87
C MET A 453 -4.60 19.44 -20.93
N VAL A 454 -4.93 19.97 -22.10
CA VAL A 454 -5.43 19.21 -23.25
C VAL A 454 -4.43 19.34 -24.40
N ASP A 455 -3.58 18.33 -24.54
CA ASP A 455 -2.62 18.22 -25.63
C ASP A 455 -3.32 17.76 -26.91
N ALA A 456 -3.44 18.70 -27.84
CA ALA A 456 -4.28 18.73 -29.05
C ALA A 456 -5.78 18.50 -28.83
N ILE A 457 -6.52 19.59 -28.99
CA ILE A 457 -7.98 19.55 -29.13
C ILE A 457 -8.42 18.98 -30.49
N GLU A 458 -7.54 19.04 -31.49
CA GLU A 458 -7.79 18.55 -32.84
C GLU A 458 -6.93 17.33 -33.20
N ASN A 459 -7.60 16.22 -33.50
CA ASN A 459 -6.97 14.99 -34.00
C ASN A 459 -8.03 14.12 -34.73
N GLY A 460 -7.66 12.97 -35.28
CA GLY A 460 -8.58 12.06 -35.97
C GLY A 460 -9.13 12.63 -37.28
N GLY A 461 -8.33 13.42 -37.99
CA GLY A 461 -8.72 14.06 -39.25
C GLY A 461 -9.67 15.25 -39.08
N MET A 462 -9.64 15.90 -37.91
CA MET A 462 -10.40 17.12 -37.65
C MET A 462 -9.96 18.24 -38.62
N LYS A 463 -10.94 18.93 -39.21
CA LYS A 463 -10.69 20.09 -40.09
C LYS A 463 -10.73 21.39 -39.28
N GLU A 464 -10.02 22.39 -39.77
CA GLU A 464 -9.88 23.74 -39.19
C GLU A 464 -11.21 24.32 -38.71
N PHE A 465 -12.24 24.38 -39.57
CA PHE A 465 -13.57 24.88 -39.20
C PHE A 465 -14.18 24.18 -37.96
N ARG A 466 -14.00 22.85 -37.85
CA ARG A 466 -14.50 22.07 -36.70
C ARG A 466 -13.69 22.39 -35.45
N SER A 467 -12.36 22.48 -35.56
CA SER A 467 -11.48 22.88 -34.45
C SER A 467 -11.84 24.28 -33.94
N HIS A 468 -11.99 25.27 -34.84
CA HIS A 468 -12.38 26.64 -34.52
C HIS A 468 -13.75 26.71 -33.83
N ASN A 469 -14.72 25.91 -34.26
CA ASN A 469 -16.02 25.82 -33.58
C ASN A 469 -15.88 25.26 -32.16
N PHE A 470 -15.05 24.24 -31.98
CA PHE A 470 -14.79 23.68 -30.66
C PHE A 470 -14.10 24.71 -29.76
N GLN A 471 -13.06 25.40 -30.24
CA GLN A 471 -12.38 26.49 -29.52
C GLN A 471 -13.36 27.59 -29.08
N ARG A 472 -14.23 28.08 -29.98
CA ARG A 472 -15.27 29.06 -29.60
C ARG A 472 -16.21 28.54 -28.52
N ALA A 473 -16.62 27.28 -28.61
CA ALA A 473 -17.45 26.67 -27.57
C ALA A 473 -16.72 26.62 -26.22
N LEU A 474 -15.43 26.29 -26.20
CA LEU A 474 -14.60 26.29 -24.99
C LEU A 474 -14.52 27.68 -24.36
N ILE A 475 -14.16 28.71 -25.13
CA ILE A 475 -14.07 30.09 -24.61
C ILE A 475 -15.40 30.49 -23.98
N LYS A 476 -16.51 30.25 -24.69
CA LYS A 476 -17.85 30.60 -24.23
C LYS A 476 -18.24 29.89 -22.93
N LEU A 477 -17.81 28.64 -22.73
CA LEU A 477 -18.10 27.88 -21.51
C LEU A 477 -17.40 28.46 -20.27
N PHE A 478 -16.21 29.02 -20.45
CA PHE A 478 -15.41 29.59 -19.37
C PHE A 478 -15.49 31.13 -19.30
N GLU A 479 -16.28 31.76 -20.16
CA GLU A 479 -16.46 33.21 -20.18
C GLU A 479 -16.98 33.71 -18.82
N GLY A 480 -16.29 34.68 -18.24
CA GLY A 480 -16.63 35.24 -16.92
C GLY A 480 -16.28 34.36 -15.72
N ARG A 481 -15.77 33.14 -15.93
CA ARG A 481 -15.27 32.27 -14.85
C ARG A 481 -13.86 32.73 -14.40
N LYS A 482 -13.52 32.45 -13.14
CA LYS A 482 -12.23 32.81 -12.51
C LYS A 482 -11.67 31.61 -11.74
N ASP A 483 -10.44 31.74 -11.24
CA ASP A 483 -9.78 30.77 -10.37
C ASP A 483 -9.57 29.38 -11.00
N PHE A 484 -9.30 29.34 -12.31
CA PHE A 484 -8.93 28.12 -13.02
C PHE A 484 -7.81 28.39 -14.03
N GLN A 485 -7.16 27.31 -14.49
CA GLN A 485 -6.22 27.33 -15.60
C GLN A 485 -6.56 26.21 -16.58
N LEU A 486 -6.88 26.57 -17.81
CA LEU A 486 -7.05 25.63 -18.92
C LEU A 486 -5.94 25.89 -19.94
N ILE A 487 -5.10 24.89 -20.18
CA ILE A 487 -4.07 24.92 -21.23
C ILE A 487 -4.52 23.94 -22.31
N PHE A 488 -4.60 24.38 -23.55
CA PHE A 488 -4.80 23.47 -24.66
C PHE A 488 -3.84 23.79 -25.81
N CYS A 489 -3.30 22.73 -26.42
CA CYS A 489 -2.46 22.86 -27.60
C CYS A 489 -3.34 22.81 -28.84
N THR A 490 -3.03 23.62 -29.85
CA THR A 490 -3.67 23.54 -31.16
C THR A 490 -2.71 23.96 -32.28
N SER A 491 -2.80 23.27 -33.40
CA SER A 491 -2.13 23.53 -34.68
C SER A 491 -3.02 24.33 -35.65
N MET A 492 -4.30 24.50 -35.31
CA MET A 492 -5.32 25.22 -36.07
C MET A 492 -5.93 26.27 -35.16
N VAL A 493 -5.12 27.24 -34.73
CA VAL A 493 -5.55 28.28 -33.79
C VAL A 493 -6.60 29.16 -34.45
N LEU A 494 -7.70 29.41 -33.72
CA LEU A 494 -8.68 30.41 -34.11
C LEU A 494 -8.02 31.80 -34.07
N ASP A 495 -8.15 32.60 -35.13
CA ASP A 495 -7.55 33.95 -35.21
C ASP A 495 -7.84 34.84 -33.99
N GLU A 496 -9.03 34.70 -33.39
CA GLU A 496 -9.44 35.44 -32.18
C GLU A 496 -8.64 35.07 -30.93
N LEU A 497 -7.98 33.90 -30.92
CA LEU A 497 -7.14 33.38 -29.84
C LEU A 497 -5.64 33.55 -30.09
N ASP A 498 -5.21 33.80 -31.33
CA ASP A 498 -3.81 34.03 -31.68
C ASP A 498 -3.39 35.47 -31.37
N ASN A 499 -3.29 35.78 -30.08
CA ASN A 499 -2.94 37.11 -29.57
C ASN A 499 -2.09 37.02 -28.30
N SER A 500 -1.63 38.16 -27.78
CA SER A 500 -0.78 38.22 -26.58
C SER A 500 -1.47 37.82 -25.28
N ASP A 501 -2.81 37.78 -25.28
CA ASP A 501 -3.58 37.54 -24.06
C ASP A 501 -3.81 36.04 -23.83
N TYR A 502 -4.05 35.29 -24.90
CA TYR A 502 -4.30 33.83 -24.86
C TYR A 502 -3.18 32.99 -25.48
N GLY A 503 -2.49 33.52 -26.49
CA GLY A 503 -1.45 32.82 -27.23
C GLY A 503 -0.13 32.72 -26.46
N VAL A 504 0.44 31.52 -26.41
CA VAL A 504 1.74 31.26 -25.79
C VAL A 504 2.70 30.66 -26.82
N GLY A 505 3.76 31.40 -27.12
CA GLY A 505 4.79 31.00 -28.08
C GLY A 505 4.51 31.45 -29.52
N PRO A 506 5.46 31.21 -30.43
CA PRO A 506 5.33 31.60 -31.83
C PRO A 506 4.35 30.70 -32.61
N PHE A 507 3.51 31.32 -33.46
CA PHE A 507 2.72 30.61 -34.48
C PHE A 507 3.56 30.39 -35.74
N TYR A 508 3.59 29.15 -36.23
CA TYR A 508 4.36 28.77 -37.42
C TYR A 508 3.44 28.43 -38.59
N GLN A 509 3.67 29.06 -39.74
CA GLN A 509 2.99 28.73 -41.00
C GLN A 509 3.93 27.89 -41.90
N GLY A 510 3.47 26.70 -42.32
CA GLY A 510 4.21 25.80 -43.22
C GLY A 510 5.06 24.73 -42.53
N ASN A 511 5.80 23.92 -43.32
CA ASN A 511 6.73 22.93 -42.77
C ASN A 511 7.92 23.64 -42.12
N VAL A 512 8.00 23.55 -40.80
CA VAL A 512 9.06 24.15 -39.97
C VAL A 512 10.39 23.38 -40.07
N LEU A 513 10.37 22.19 -40.68
CA LEU A 513 11.55 21.41 -41.03
C LEU A 513 11.95 21.70 -42.48
N GLN A 514 12.82 22.68 -42.68
CA GLN A 514 13.69 22.70 -43.85
C GLN A 514 14.81 21.68 -43.60
N ILE A 515 14.63 20.44 -44.08
CA ILE A 515 15.72 19.45 -44.18
C ILE A 515 16.35 19.56 -45.56
#